data_AF-A0A6A5RQL0-F1
#
_entry.id   AF-A0A6A5RQL0-F1
#
_cell.length_a   1.000
_cell.length_b   1.000
_cell.length_c   1.000
_cell.angle_alpha   90.00
_cell.angle_beta   90.00
_cell.angle_gamma   90.00
#
_symmetry.space_group_name_H-M   'P 1'
#
loop_
_entity.id
_entity.type
_entity.pdbx_description
1 polymer ?
#
loop_
_entity_poly.entity_id
_entity_poly.type
_entity_poly.pdbx_seq_one_letter_code
_entity_poly.pdbx_strand_id
1 'polypeptide(L)'
;SLCTIPISYATCSLGSPNAPPPLLDRLDAISKAGFSAVELSFSDILSYGQTLLGHEIQPNNYAELKKVASRIKKECHKHSLGIMMLQPFANFEGWPEGSDECKDAFERLDGWIRVMKAAGTDMLQVGSTDS
;
A
#
# COMPACT_ATOMS: atom_id res chain seq x y z
N SER A 1 -22.22 6.44 19.14
CA SER A 1 -21.33 7.57 19.53
C SER A 1 -20.34 7.76 18.40
N LEU A 2 -19.87 8.99 18.10
CA LEU A 2 -18.80 9.17 17.10
C LEU A 2 -17.51 8.42 17.50
N CYS A 3 -17.31 8.15 18.79
CA CYS A 3 -16.19 7.38 19.32
C CYS A 3 -16.15 5.90 18.89
N THR A 4 -17.20 5.38 18.23
CA THR A 4 -17.26 3.98 17.77
C THR A 4 -17.08 3.83 16.27
N ILE A 5 -16.87 4.92 15.55
CA ILE A 5 -16.61 4.88 14.10
C ILE A 5 -15.15 4.41 13.91
N PRO A 6 -14.90 3.30 13.20
CA PRO A 6 -13.55 2.85 12.89
C PRO A 6 -12.81 3.91 12.08
N ILE A 7 -11.56 4.19 12.47
CA ILE A 7 -10.68 5.14 11.79
C ILE A 7 -9.42 4.44 11.26
N SER A 8 -8.90 4.96 10.15
CA SER A 8 -7.65 4.56 9.52
C SER A 8 -6.60 5.68 9.58
N TYR A 9 -5.34 5.30 9.40
CA TYR A 9 -4.23 6.25 9.26
C TYR A 9 -3.33 5.85 8.10
N ALA A 10 -2.90 6.83 7.29
CA ALA A 10 -1.98 6.59 6.19
C ALA A 10 -0.58 6.34 6.69
N THR A 11 0.02 5.22 6.25
CA THR A 11 1.36 4.83 6.72
C THR A 11 2.42 5.87 6.35
N CYS A 12 2.31 6.50 5.18
CA CYS A 12 3.22 7.56 4.71
C CYS A 12 3.14 8.85 5.55
N SER A 13 2.05 9.10 6.28
CA SER A 13 1.91 10.30 7.11
C SER A 13 2.75 10.25 8.40
N LEU A 14 3.16 9.05 8.85
CA LEU A 14 4.11 8.89 9.98
C LEU A 14 5.58 8.84 9.54
N GLY A 15 5.87 9.00 8.24
CA GLY A 15 7.22 8.93 7.71
C GLY A 15 7.25 8.24 6.35
N SER A 16 8.24 8.59 5.55
CA SER A 16 8.53 7.91 4.28
C SER A 16 9.59 6.82 4.51
N PRO A 17 9.74 5.84 3.61
CA PRO A 17 10.85 4.90 3.67
C PRO A 17 12.25 5.54 3.77
N ASN A 18 12.42 6.76 3.27
CA ASN A 18 13.69 7.50 3.29
C ASN A 18 13.93 8.25 4.61
N ALA A 19 12.91 8.35 5.47
CA ALA A 19 12.96 9.03 6.75
C ALA A 19 12.26 8.14 7.80
N PRO A 20 13.00 7.25 8.50
CA PRO A 20 12.44 6.29 9.43
C PRO A 20 11.57 6.97 10.50
N PRO A 21 10.55 6.29 11.04
CA PRO A 21 10.64 4.88 11.47
C PRO A 21 10.23 3.79 10.44
N PRO A 22 10.80 2.57 10.55
CA PRO A 22 10.38 1.39 9.79
C PRO A 22 8.86 1.13 9.85
N LEU A 23 8.33 0.43 8.84
CA LEU A 23 6.89 0.14 8.76
C LEU A 23 6.33 -0.51 10.03
N LEU A 24 7.01 -1.51 10.60
CA LEU A 24 6.47 -2.25 11.76
C LEU A 24 6.34 -1.37 13.01
N ASP A 25 7.27 -0.45 13.22
CA ASP A 25 7.21 0.52 14.33
C ASP A 25 6.06 1.51 14.13
N ARG A 26 5.83 1.94 12.88
CA ARG A 26 4.66 2.76 12.53
C ARG A 26 3.35 2.01 12.77
N LEU A 27 3.25 0.73 12.38
CA LEU A 27 2.06 -0.09 12.64
C LEU A 27 1.79 -0.23 14.14
N ASP A 28 2.81 -0.44 14.96
CA ASP A 28 2.68 -0.51 16.42
C ASP A 28 2.17 0.83 17.00
N ALA A 29 2.74 1.95 16.57
CA ALA A 29 2.31 3.29 16.98
C ALA A 29 0.86 3.59 16.59
N ILE A 30 0.46 3.27 15.35
CA ILE A 30 -0.91 3.45 14.86
C ILE A 30 -1.91 2.62 15.68
N SER A 31 -1.58 1.36 15.95
CA SER A 31 -2.41 0.48 16.78
C SER A 31 -2.57 1.03 18.20
N LYS A 32 -1.47 1.44 18.84
CA LYS A 32 -1.49 2.03 20.20
C LYS A 32 -2.27 3.34 20.28
N ALA A 33 -2.35 4.09 19.19
CA ALA A 33 -3.15 5.30 19.09
C ALA A 33 -4.67 5.03 18.93
N GLY A 34 -5.08 3.76 18.85
CA GLY A 34 -6.48 3.36 18.82
C GLY A 34 -7.10 3.30 17.42
N PHE A 35 -6.28 3.38 16.36
CA PHE A 35 -6.75 3.17 15.00
C PHE A 35 -7.06 1.69 14.75
N SER A 36 -8.01 1.45 13.85
CA SER A 36 -8.49 0.10 13.51
C SER A 36 -7.91 -0.43 12.19
N ALA A 37 -7.34 0.46 11.38
CA ALA A 37 -6.80 0.12 10.06
C ALA A 37 -5.71 1.09 9.62
N VAL A 38 -5.00 0.72 8.55
CA VAL A 38 -4.05 1.59 7.85
C VAL A 38 -4.44 1.79 6.40
N GLU A 39 -3.99 2.90 5.84
CA GLU A 39 -3.97 3.13 4.40
C GLU A 39 -2.54 2.86 3.93
N LEU A 40 -2.35 1.71 3.29
CA LEU A 40 -1.04 1.16 3.02
C LEU A 40 -0.42 1.88 1.82
N SER A 41 0.76 2.47 2.02
CA SER A 41 1.53 3.06 0.93
C SER A 41 2.31 2.00 0.15
N PHE A 42 2.33 2.10 -1.19
CA PHE A 42 3.08 1.16 -2.04
C PHE A 42 4.59 1.19 -1.77
N SER A 43 5.13 2.37 -1.44
CA SER A 43 6.52 2.54 -1.04
C SER A 43 6.87 1.76 0.25
N ASP A 44 5.90 1.53 1.13
CA ASP A 44 6.08 0.68 2.31
C ASP A 44 6.14 -0.81 1.96
N ILE A 45 5.47 -1.23 0.89
CA ILE A 45 5.62 -2.60 0.35
C ILE A 45 7.04 -2.80 -0.18
N LEU A 46 7.57 -1.82 -0.93
CA LEU A 46 8.93 -1.91 -1.47
C LEU A 46 9.98 -1.96 -0.35
N SER A 47 9.92 -1.01 0.59
CA SER A 47 10.92 -0.90 1.66
C SER A 47 10.85 -2.03 2.69
N TYR A 48 9.65 -2.43 3.11
CA TYR A 48 9.50 -3.62 3.96
C TYR A 48 9.90 -4.89 3.21
N GLY A 49 9.60 -4.95 1.91
CA GLY A 49 10.01 -6.04 1.04
C GLY A 49 11.52 -6.19 0.95
N GLN A 50 12.25 -5.09 0.83
CA GLN A 50 13.71 -5.09 0.85
C GLN A 50 14.26 -5.67 2.16
N THR A 51 13.67 -5.28 3.29
CA THR A 51 14.03 -5.83 4.61
C THR A 51 13.69 -7.32 4.72
N LEU A 52 12.52 -7.73 4.21
CA LEU A 52 12.01 -9.10 4.31
C LEU A 52 12.74 -10.08 3.40
N LEU A 53 13.11 -9.66 2.18
CA LEU A 53 13.70 -10.51 1.15
C LEU A 53 15.22 -10.34 1.01
N GLY A 54 15.79 -9.33 1.66
CA GLY A 54 17.22 -9.05 1.64
C GLY A 54 17.74 -8.41 0.35
N HIS A 55 16.85 -7.92 -0.52
CA HIS A 55 17.21 -7.26 -1.78
C HIS A 55 16.11 -6.29 -2.25
N GLU A 56 16.47 -5.33 -3.09
CA GLU A 56 15.52 -4.35 -3.64
C GLU A 56 14.52 -5.01 -4.59
N ILE A 57 13.23 -4.67 -4.44
CA ILE A 57 12.13 -5.21 -5.24
C ILE A 57 11.77 -4.22 -6.33
N GLN A 58 11.63 -4.70 -7.57
CA GLN A 58 11.16 -3.87 -8.68
C GLN A 58 9.66 -3.58 -8.56
N PRO A 59 9.19 -2.35 -8.86
CA PRO A 59 7.76 -1.98 -8.78
C PRO A 59 6.80 -2.79 -9.66
N ASN A 60 7.32 -3.47 -10.69
CA ASN A 60 6.57 -4.35 -11.57
C ASN A 60 6.76 -5.84 -11.25
N ASN A 61 7.54 -6.20 -10.22
CA ASN A 61 7.69 -7.59 -9.78
C ASN A 61 6.51 -8.02 -8.89
N TYR A 62 5.34 -8.19 -9.51
CA TYR A 62 4.09 -8.51 -8.80
C TYR A 62 4.13 -9.84 -8.04
N ALA A 63 5.02 -10.77 -8.40
CA ALA A 63 5.19 -12.02 -7.65
C ALA A 63 5.74 -11.76 -6.24
N GLU A 64 6.78 -10.95 -6.13
CA GLU A 64 7.37 -10.56 -4.86
C GLU A 64 6.49 -9.59 -4.08
N LEU A 65 5.93 -8.58 -4.77
CA LEU A 65 5.02 -7.61 -4.14
C LEU A 65 3.84 -8.30 -3.45
N LYS A 66 3.24 -9.33 -4.08
CA LYS A 66 2.19 -10.14 -3.45
C LYS A 66 2.66 -10.86 -2.19
N LYS A 67 3.86 -11.45 -2.21
CA LYS A 67 4.45 -12.14 -1.06
C LYS A 67 4.64 -11.17 0.11
N VAL A 68 5.17 -9.98 -0.18
CA VAL A 68 5.38 -8.93 0.82
C VAL A 68 4.05 -8.39 1.34
N ALA A 69 3.09 -8.08 0.47
CA ALA A 69 1.76 -7.61 0.85
C ALA A 69 1.02 -8.62 1.76
N SER A 70 1.10 -9.92 1.45
CA SER A 70 0.56 -10.97 2.31
C SER A 70 1.25 -11.02 3.68
N ARG A 71 2.56 -10.73 3.74
CA ARG A 71 3.27 -10.62 5.01
C ARG A 71 2.84 -9.38 5.79
N ILE A 72 2.73 -8.22 5.15
CA ILE A 72 2.25 -6.98 5.78
C ILE A 72 0.86 -7.18 6.38
N LYS A 73 -0.06 -7.84 5.65
CA LYS A 73 -1.38 -8.20 6.19
C LYS A 73 -1.29 -8.97 7.51
N LYS A 74 -0.39 -9.96 7.59
CA LYS A 74 -0.16 -10.73 8.83
C LYS A 74 0.39 -9.87 9.96
N GLU A 75 1.29 -8.93 9.67
CA GLU A 75 1.81 -8.00 10.67
C GLU A 75 0.73 -7.02 11.17
N CYS A 76 -0.10 -6.48 10.26
CA CYS A 76 -1.25 -5.66 10.64
C CYS A 76 -2.20 -6.43 11.57
N HIS A 77 -2.54 -7.68 11.23
CA HIS A 77 -3.40 -8.52 12.08
C HIS A 77 -2.83 -8.73 13.49
N LYS A 78 -1.50 -8.89 13.65
CA LYS A 78 -0.88 -9.00 14.99
C LYS A 78 -1.07 -7.73 15.81
N HIS A 79 -1.16 -6.58 15.16
CA HIS A 79 -1.39 -5.29 15.79
C HIS A 79 -2.88 -4.92 15.84
N SER A 80 -3.79 -5.86 15.58
CA SER A 80 -5.24 -5.61 15.51
C SER A 80 -5.62 -4.51 14.49
N LEU A 81 -4.85 -4.38 13.42
CA LEU A 81 -5.07 -3.45 12.31
C LEU A 81 -5.56 -4.18 11.06
N GLY A 82 -6.56 -3.62 10.40
CA GLY A 82 -6.89 -3.92 9.00
C GLY A 82 -6.06 -3.11 8.02
N ILE A 83 -6.18 -3.42 6.72
CA ILE A 83 -5.68 -2.57 5.63
C ILE A 83 -6.91 -2.06 4.89
N MET A 84 -7.22 -0.77 5.06
CA MET A 84 -8.40 -0.15 4.47
C MET A 84 -8.23 0.01 2.97
N MET A 85 -7.10 0.56 2.53
CA MET A 85 -6.81 0.86 1.13
C MET A 85 -5.34 0.69 0.79
N LEU A 86 -5.05 0.55 -0.52
CA LEU A 86 -3.70 0.64 -1.08
C LEU A 86 -3.52 1.99 -1.80
N GLN A 87 -2.40 2.68 -1.60
CA GLN A 87 -2.18 4.02 -2.16
C GLN A 87 -0.71 4.36 -2.46
N PRO A 88 -0.46 5.43 -3.23
CA PRO A 88 -1.30 5.94 -4.30
C PRO A 88 -1.02 5.17 -5.60
N PHE A 89 -2.05 4.90 -6.38
CA PHE A 89 -1.91 4.44 -7.76
C PHE A 89 -1.87 5.66 -8.69
N ALA A 90 -0.67 6.08 -9.08
CA ALA A 90 -0.46 7.28 -9.87
C ALA A 90 -0.54 7.03 -11.38
N ASN A 91 -0.77 8.11 -12.13
CA ASN A 91 -0.69 8.15 -13.60
C ASN A 91 -1.62 7.15 -14.29
N PHE A 92 -2.85 7.01 -13.79
CA PHE A 92 -3.83 6.09 -14.36
C PHE A 92 -4.64 6.71 -15.50
N GLU A 93 -4.95 8.00 -15.41
CA GLU A 93 -5.94 8.68 -16.25
C GLU A 93 -5.31 9.77 -17.13
N GLY A 94 -6.10 10.37 -18.03
CA GLY A 94 -5.67 11.49 -18.88
C GLY A 94 -4.99 11.10 -20.19
N TRP A 95 -4.86 9.80 -20.48
CA TRP A 95 -4.21 9.30 -21.69
C TRP A 95 -5.17 9.25 -22.89
N PRO A 96 -4.69 9.54 -24.12
CA PRO A 96 -5.46 9.32 -25.33
C PRO A 96 -5.90 7.87 -25.47
N GLU A 97 -7.10 7.66 -26.04
CA GLU A 97 -7.60 6.31 -26.29
C GLU A 97 -6.65 5.50 -27.20
N GLY A 98 -6.29 4.31 -26.75
CA GLY A 98 -5.38 3.41 -27.48
C GLY A 98 -3.89 3.76 -27.40
N SER A 99 -3.51 4.80 -26.65
CA SER A 99 -2.10 5.15 -26.43
C SER A 99 -1.37 4.07 -25.61
N ASP A 100 -0.04 4.09 -25.66
CA ASP A 100 0.78 3.12 -24.93
C ASP A 100 0.76 3.40 -23.42
N GLU A 101 0.61 4.66 -23.00
CA GLU A 101 0.41 5.06 -21.60
C GLU A 101 -0.92 4.54 -21.04
N CYS A 102 -1.98 4.59 -21.85
CA CYS A 102 -3.27 4.01 -21.48
C CYS A 102 -3.14 2.49 -21.26
N LYS A 103 -2.49 1.77 -22.19
CA LYS A 103 -2.24 0.33 -22.07
C LYS A 103 -1.40 0.00 -20.84
N ASP A 104 -0.29 0.71 -20.62
CA ASP A 104 0.56 0.56 -19.44
C ASP A 104 -0.22 0.78 -18.14
N ALA A 105 -1.09 1.80 -18.08
CA ALA A 105 -1.91 2.08 -16.92
C ALA A 105 -2.83 0.91 -16.56
N PHE A 106 -3.47 0.27 -17.55
CA PHE A 106 -4.30 -0.92 -17.33
C PHE A 106 -3.46 -2.17 -16.98
N GLU A 107 -2.30 -2.36 -17.59
CA GLU A 107 -1.39 -3.46 -17.24
C GLU A 107 -0.89 -3.35 -15.80
N ARG A 108 -0.52 -2.14 -15.36
CA ARG A 108 -0.14 -1.88 -13.97
C ARG A 108 -1.31 -2.12 -13.02
N LEU A 109 -2.51 -1.68 -13.38
CA LEU A 109 -3.72 -1.88 -12.57
C LEU A 109 -3.97 -3.37 -12.30
N ASP A 110 -3.81 -4.23 -13.30
CA ASP A 110 -3.94 -5.68 -13.15
C ASP A 110 -2.94 -6.26 -12.13
N GLY A 111 -1.71 -5.76 -12.15
CA GLY A 111 -0.70 -6.11 -11.15
C GLY A 111 -1.08 -5.63 -9.75
N TRP A 112 -1.53 -4.38 -9.62
CA TRP A 112 -1.96 -3.79 -8.36
C TRP A 112 -3.16 -4.51 -7.75
N ILE A 113 -4.16 -4.92 -8.55
CA ILE A 113 -5.29 -5.74 -8.08
C ILE A 113 -4.80 -7.03 -7.42
N ARG A 114 -3.75 -7.66 -7.94
CA ARG A 114 -3.17 -8.88 -7.34
C ARG A 114 -2.49 -8.58 -6.00
N VAL A 115 -1.84 -7.43 -5.88
CA VAL A 115 -1.24 -6.95 -4.62
C VAL A 115 -2.32 -6.62 -3.60
N MET A 116 -3.40 -5.93 -4.00
CA MET A 116 -4.56 -5.63 -3.15
C MET A 116 -5.20 -6.90 -2.57
N LYS A 117 -5.45 -7.92 -3.42
CA LYS A 117 -5.96 -9.23 -2.97
C LYS A 117 -5.04 -9.88 -1.94
N ALA A 118 -3.73 -9.78 -2.11
CA ALA A 118 -2.75 -10.33 -1.17
C ALA A 118 -2.69 -9.54 0.16
N ALA A 119 -2.80 -8.20 0.09
CA ALA A 119 -2.92 -7.31 1.25
C ALA A 119 -4.29 -7.49 1.96
N GLY A 120 -5.31 -7.98 1.26
CA GLY A 120 -6.65 -8.14 1.80
C GLY A 120 -7.47 -6.85 1.83
N THR A 121 -7.18 -5.92 0.91
CA THR A 121 -7.99 -4.71 0.68
C THR A 121 -8.69 -4.82 -0.67
N ASP A 122 -9.86 -4.21 -0.78
CA ASP A 122 -10.65 -4.02 -2.00
C ASP A 122 -10.70 -2.55 -2.44
N MET A 123 -10.02 -1.65 -1.73
CA MET A 123 -10.00 -0.22 -2.01
C MET A 123 -8.63 0.23 -2.52
N LEU A 124 -8.64 0.96 -3.63
CA LEU A 124 -7.46 1.54 -4.26
C LEU A 124 -7.61 3.06 -4.32
N GLN A 125 -6.62 3.80 -3.83
CA GLN A 125 -6.54 5.24 -4.09
C GLN A 125 -5.90 5.49 -5.44
N VAL A 126 -6.63 6.08 -6.38
CA VAL A 126 -6.07 6.54 -7.66
C VAL A 126 -5.72 8.02 -7.50
N GLY A 127 -4.44 8.36 -7.72
CA GLY A 127 -3.99 9.75 -7.79
C GLY A 127 -4.23 10.32 -9.18
N SER A 128 -4.63 11.59 -9.24
CA SER A 128 -4.72 12.33 -10.50
C SER A 128 -3.37 12.33 -11.22
N THR A 129 -3.39 12.32 -12.54
CA THR A 129 -2.17 12.42 -13.35
C THR A 129 -1.63 13.86 -13.28
N ASP A 130 -0.35 14.03 -12.92
CA ASP A 130 0.32 15.34 -12.75
C ASP A 130 0.86 15.92 -14.08
N SER A 131 0.22 15.61 -15.22
CA SER A 131 0.67 16.00 -16.58
C SER A 131 -0.04 17.23 -17.13
#